data_AF-A0ABD2LEC9-F1
#
_entry.id   AF-A0ABD2LEC9-F1
#
_cell.length_a   1.000
_cell.length_b   1.000
_cell.length_c   1.000
_cell.angle_alpha   90.00
_cell.angle_beta   90.00
_cell.angle_gamma   90.00
#
_symmetry.space_group_name_H-M   'P 1'
#
loop_
_entity.id
_entity.type
_entity.pdbx_description
1 polymer ?
#
loop_
_entity_poly.entity_id
_entity_poly.type
_entity_poly.pdbx_seq_one_letter_code
_entity_poly.pdbx_strand_id
1 'polypeptide(L)'
;MVLEEANGRGKCDEKHSQGDGDAREKIRETADINWPIREQKFTEKYDHFIVFICSGASPTVDDFSAFVGDRLRHELLEFVENSLAQYIRFCHVFPKEILTENCTKQSEAEQTNCEKHWVVGILPKTTNGGGFKSKLRAKLKKKNICNKILNDFKYPALMKIHSEYVEGREKLSQWFDANF
;
A
#
# COMPACT_ATOMS: atom_id res chain seq x y z
N MET A 1 -25.63 76.98 -32.86
CA MET A 1 -26.41 76.20 -33.85
C MET A 1 -27.12 75.11 -33.07
N VAL A 2 -28.45 75.24 -33.04
CA VAL A 2 -29.56 74.28 -32.80
C VAL A 2 -29.31 72.99 -31.99
N LEU A 3 -30.18 72.81 -30.99
CA LEU A 3 -30.49 71.61 -30.18
C LEU A 3 -30.93 70.41 -31.04
N GLU A 4 -30.77 69.18 -30.53
CA GLU A 4 -31.91 68.24 -30.35
C GLU A 4 -31.49 66.97 -29.57
N GLU A 5 -32.32 66.65 -28.57
CA GLU A 5 -32.39 65.37 -27.85
C GLU A 5 -33.24 64.37 -28.64
N ALA A 6 -33.01 63.06 -28.45
CA ALA A 6 -34.12 62.10 -28.50
C ALA A 6 -33.81 60.80 -27.72
N ASN A 7 -34.75 60.51 -26.83
CA ASN A 7 -34.88 59.41 -25.88
C ASN A 7 -35.63 58.22 -26.54
N GLY A 8 -35.44 56.99 -26.07
CA GLY A 8 -36.20 55.83 -26.59
C GLY A 8 -36.09 54.56 -25.74
N ARG A 9 -37.12 54.34 -24.90
CA ARG A 9 -37.36 53.14 -24.07
C ARG A 9 -37.75 51.91 -24.90
N GLY A 10 -37.48 50.70 -24.39
CA GLY A 10 -38.18 49.47 -24.82
C GLY A 10 -37.76 48.20 -24.06
N LYS A 11 -38.59 47.78 -23.09
CA LYS A 11 -38.63 46.41 -22.54
C LYS A 11 -39.28 45.48 -23.56
N CYS A 12 -38.80 44.24 -23.71
CA CYS A 12 -39.56 43.11 -24.26
C CYS A 12 -39.14 41.79 -23.60
N ASP A 13 -40.15 40.95 -23.40
CA ASP A 13 -40.26 39.81 -22.51
C ASP A 13 -39.67 38.48 -23.03
N GLU A 14 -39.60 37.52 -22.10
CA GLU A 14 -39.35 36.09 -22.32
C GLU A 14 -40.27 35.46 -23.38
N LYS A 15 -39.68 34.65 -24.26
CA LYS A 15 -40.37 33.50 -24.88
C LYS A 15 -39.42 32.31 -25.01
N HIS A 16 -39.87 31.17 -24.48
CA HIS A 16 -39.35 29.84 -24.73
C HIS A 16 -39.47 29.45 -26.22
N SER A 17 -38.48 28.74 -26.74
CA SER A 17 -38.69 27.73 -27.79
C SER A 17 -37.61 26.65 -27.71
N GLN A 18 -38.04 25.40 -27.61
CA GLN A 18 -37.25 24.18 -27.69
C GLN A 18 -36.73 23.94 -29.11
N GLY A 19 -35.61 23.23 -29.23
CA GLY A 19 -35.07 22.71 -30.48
C GLY A 19 -33.74 22.00 -30.28
N ASP A 20 -33.77 20.68 -30.38
CA ASP A 20 -32.75 19.67 -30.09
C ASP A 20 -31.39 19.82 -30.82
N GLY A 21 -30.33 19.29 -30.21
CA GLY A 21 -29.07 19.09 -30.92
C GLY A 21 -27.86 18.80 -30.03
N ASP A 22 -27.87 17.66 -29.36
CA ASP A 22 -26.74 16.72 -29.22
C ASP A 22 -25.32 17.29 -29.04
N ALA A 23 -24.76 17.08 -27.83
CA ALA A 23 -23.32 16.96 -27.50
C ALA A 23 -22.93 17.56 -26.14
N ARG A 24 -23.82 17.56 -25.14
CA ARG A 24 -23.41 17.79 -23.75
C ARG A 24 -23.92 16.68 -22.84
N GLU A 25 -22.94 15.95 -22.32
CA GLU A 25 -22.97 15.36 -20.99
C GLU A 25 -23.75 14.05 -20.79
N LYS A 26 -23.49 13.08 -21.66
CA LYS A 26 -23.39 11.67 -21.22
C LYS A 26 -21.99 11.43 -20.63
N ILE A 27 -21.66 12.14 -19.54
CA ILE A 27 -20.57 11.69 -18.66
C ILE A 27 -21.18 10.61 -17.78
N ARG A 28 -20.94 9.39 -18.26
CA ARG A 28 -21.23 8.11 -17.63
C ARG A 28 -20.88 8.14 -16.14
N GLU A 29 -21.82 7.65 -15.35
CA GLU A 29 -21.60 6.79 -14.18
C GLU A 29 -20.15 6.31 -14.06
N THR A 30 -19.35 7.02 -13.29
CA THR A 30 -18.11 6.50 -12.67
C THR A 30 -17.89 7.12 -11.29
N ALA A 31 -18.94 7.68 -10.69
CA ALA A 31 -18.97 8.02 -9.27
C ALA A 31 -19.42 6.81 -8.46
N ASP A 32 -18.71 5.69 -8.59
CA ASP A 32 -18.94 4.47 -7.79
C ASP A 32 -17.62 3.73 -7.49
N ILE A 33 -16.53 4.47 -7.29
CA ILE A 33 -15.27 3.95 -6.71
C ILE A 33 -15.16 4.37 -5.24
N ASN A 34 -16.30 4.48 -4.57
CA ASN A 34 -16.35 4.71 -3.12
C ASN A 34 -17.30 3.70 -2.45
N TRP A 35 -17.04 2.41 -2.71
CA TRP A 35 -17.65 1.28 -1.99
C TRP A 35 -16.67 0.80 -0.89
N PRO A 36 -17.15 0.39 0.30
CA PRO A 36 -16.64 0.83 1.60
C PRO A 36 -15.28 0.22 1.95
N ILE A 37 -14.22 1.03 1.90
CA ILE A 37 -12.89 0.62 2.39
C ILE A 37 -12.86 0.51 3.93
N ARG A 38 -13.92 0.96 4.63
CA ARG A 38 -13.94 1.21 6.07
C ARG A 38 -14.29 0.05 6.99
N GLU A 39 -14.62 -1.15 6.52
CA GLU A 39 -14.98 -2.26 7.45
C GLU A 39 -14.30 -3.61 7.20
N GLN A 40 -13.68 -3.84 6.04
CA GLN A 40 -12.89 -5.07 5.87
C GLN A 40 -11.55 -4.96 6.58
N LYS A 41 -11.28 -5.88 7.51
CA LYS A 41 -9.97 -6.00 8.16
C LYS A 41 -8.91 -6.16 7.07
N PHE A 42 -7.70 -5.61 7.25
CA PHE A 42 -6.64 -5.67 6.23
C PHE A 42 -6.41 -7.10 5.71
N THR A 43 -6.41 -8.07 6.62
CA THR A 43 -6.25 -9.50 6.31
C THR A 43 -7.42 -10.08 5.54
N GLU A 44 -8.59 -9.44 5.53
CA GLU A 44 -9.76 -9.88 4.77
C GLU A 44 -9.71 -9.49 3.29
N LYS A 45 -8.77 -8.61 2.91
CA LYS A 45 -8.62 -8.10 1.54
C LYS A 45 -7.69 -8.95 0.68
N TYR A 46 -6.91 -9.84 1.29
CA TYR A 46 -5.84 -10.59 0.63
C TYR A 46 -5.78 -12.03 1.11
N ASP A 47 -5.39 -12.94 0.21
CA ASP A 47 -5.07 -14.34 0.55
C ASP A 47 -3.56 -14.63 0.45
N HIS A 48 -2.78 -13.65 0.00
CA HIS A 48 -1.34 -13.74 -0.16
C HIS A 48 -0.68 -12.60 0.58
N PHE A 49 0.32 -12.92 1.39
CA PHE A 49 1.05 -11.96 2.20
C PHE A 49 2.56 -12.14 2.06
N ILE A 50 3.29 -11.05 2.23
CA ILE A 50 4.71 -11.07 2.57
C ILE A 50 4.85 -10.47 3.95
N VAL A 51 5.56 -11.16 4.84
CA VAL A 51 5.96 -10.60 6.13
C VAL A 51 7.43 -10.26 6.05
N PHE A 52 7.78 -9.01 6.31
CA PHE A 52 9.15 -8.56 6.49
C PHE A 52 9.46 -8.52 7.98
N ILE A 53 10.54 -9.20 8.37
CA ILE A 53 10.98 -9.32 9.75
C ILE A 53 12.30 -8.56 9.87
N CYS A 54 12.29 -7.53 10.70
CA CYS A 54 13.42 -6.66 10.98
C CYS A 54 13.90 -6.97 12.39
N SER A 55 15.18 -7.27 12.57
CA SER A 55 15.72 -7.57 13.89
C SER A 55 17.05 -6.90 14.17
N GLY A 56 17.28 -6.57 15.44
CA GLY A 56 18.47 -5.88 15.91
C GLY A 56 18.37 -5.51 17.38
N ALA A 57 19.40 -4.83 17.89
CA ALA A 57 19.39 -4.30 19.25
C ALA A 57 18.47 -3.07 19.36
N SER A 58 17.72 -2.99 20.46
CA SER A 58 17.01 -1.78 20.86
C SER A 58 18.01 -0.70 21.33
N PRO A 59 17.82 0.60 21.00
CA PRO A 59 16.71 1.20 20.24
C PRO A 59 16.92 1.25 18.72
N THR A 60 18.09 0.86 18.22
CA THR A 60 18.45 1.01 16.79
C THR A 60 17.52 0.26 15.84
N VAL A 61 16.87 -0.82 16.31
CA VAL A 61 15.85 -1.55 15.55
C VAL A 61 14.56 -0.76 15.35
N ASP A 62 14.25 0.22 16.20
CA ASP A 62 13.08 1.09 16.04
C ASP A 62 13.26 1.98 14.81
N ASP A 63 14.42 2.66 14.72
CA ASP A 63 14.80 3.49 13.58
C ASP A 63 14.87 2.65 12.29
N PHE A 64 15.43 1.44 12.38
CA PHE A 64 15.51 0.54 11.25
C PHE A 64 14.12 0.09 10.78
N SER A 65 13.22 -0.29 11.69
CA SER A 65 11.86 -0.71 11.35
C SER A 65 11.06 0.43 10.72
N ALA A 66 11.18 1.66 11.24
CA ALA A 66 10.56 2.83 10.64
C ALA A 66 11.05 3.06 9.20
N PHE A 67 12.37 2.99 9.00
CA PHE A 67 12.99 3.09 7.68
C PHE A 67 12.49 2.00 6.70
N VAL A 68 12.38 0.75 7.16
CA VAL A 68 11.85 -0.36 6.36
C VAL A 68 10.40 -0.07 5.94
N GLY A 69 9.56 0.38 6.87
CA GLY A 69 8.17 0.74 6.58
C GLY A 69 8.06 1.80 5.48
N ASP A 70 8.85 2.86 5.55
CA ASP A 70 8.88 3.91 4.53
C ASP A 70 9.36 3.37 3.19
N ARG A 71 10.45 2.61 3.18
CA ARG A 71 11.01 2.01 1.96
C ARG A 71 10.01 1.06 1.29
N LEU A 72 9.28 0.25 2.06
CA LEU A 72 8.22 -0.60 1.54
C LEU A 72 7.08 0.23 0.92
N ARG A 73 6.68 1.36 1.52
CA ARG A 73 5.60 2.19 0.95
C ARG A 73 6.00 2.89 -0.35
N HIS A 74 7.27 3.28 -0.48
CA HIS A 74 7.76 4.00 -1.65
C HIS A 74 8.21 3.08 -2.79
N GLU A 75 8.82 1.92 -2.50
CA GLU A 75 9.55 1.11 -3.49
C GLU A 75 9.07 -0.32 -3.67
N LEU A 76 8.04 -0.73 -2.94
CA LEU A 76 7.48 -2.06 -3.15
C LEU A 76 6.96 -2.24 -4.59
N LEU A 77 6.49 -1.16 -5.22
CA LEU A 77 6.13 -1.14 -6.64
C LEU A 77 7.35 -1.46 -7.51
N GLU A 78 8.51 -0.82 -7.33
CA GLU A 78 9.73 -1.13 -8.10
C GLU A 78 10.17 -2.60 -7.97
N PHE A 79 10.01 -3.18 -6.76
CA PHE A 79 10.35 -4.57 -6.48
C PHE A 79 9.41 -5.55 -7.19
N VAL A 80 8.13 -5.22 -7.21
CA VAL A 80 7.10 -6.01 -7.90
C VAL A 80 7.22 -5.84 -9.41
N GLU A 81 7.43 -4.62 -9.89
CA GLU A 81 7.28 -4.22 -11.28
C GLU A 81 8.29 -4.82 -12.27
N ASN A 82 9.48 -5.24 -11.81
CA ASN A 82 10.48 -5.72 -12.75
C ASN A 82 10.36 -7.21 -13.14
N SER A 83 9.76 -8.06 -12.30
CA SER A 83 9.60 -9.50 -12.68
C SER A 83 8.36 -10.18 -12.14
N LEU A 84 7.70 -9.58 -11.15
CA LEU A 84 6.45 -10.08 -10.56
C LEU A 84 5.23 -9.27 -11.00
N ALA A 85 5.40 -8.13 -11.67
CA ALA A 85 4.32 -7.24 -12.12
C ALA A 85 3.32 -7.95 -13.03
N GLN A 86 3.80 -8.90 -13.83
CA GLN A 86 2.92 -9.71 -14.67
C GLN A 86 2.01 -10.64 -13.85
N TYR A 87 2.35 -10.92 -12.59
CA TYR A 87 1.59 -11.79 -11.70
C TYR A 87 0.83 -11.04 -10.60
N ILE A 88 1.24 -9.81 -10.27
CA ILE A 88 0.68 -9.02 -9.17
C ILE A 88 -0.16 -7.88 -9.74
N ARG A 89 -1.43 -7.82 -9.33
CA ARG A 89 -2.35 -6.73 -9.67
C ARG A 89 -2.14 -5.54 -8.75
N PHE A 90 -1.96 -5.82 -7.47
CA PHE A 90 -1.84 -4.80 -6.44
C PHE A 90 -1.07 -5.32 -5.23
N CYS A 91 -0.34 -4.43 -4.57
CA CYS A 91 0.35 -4.65 -3.31
C CYS A 91 -0.03 -3.56 -2.31
N HIS A 92 -0.19 -3.92 -1.05
CA HIS A 92 -0.60 -3.00 0.01
C HIS A 92 0.19 -3.27 1.28
N VAL A 93 0.96 -2.29 1.73
CA VAL A 93 1.66 -2.34 3.02
C VAL A 93 0.66 -2.04 4.12
N PHE A 94 0.58 -2.88 5.15
CA PHE A 94 -0.20 -2.59 6.35
C PHE A 94 0.37 -1.33 7.01
N PRO A 95 -0.48 -0.33 7.37
CA PRO A 95 0.01 0.99 7.74
C PRO A 95 0.88 1.04 9.01
N LYS A 96 0.79 0.03 9.88
CA LYS A 96 1.52 -0.03 11.15
C LYS A 96 2.44 -1.24 11.18
N GLU A 97 3.57 -1.11 11.86
CA GLU A 97 4.35 -2.28 12.26
C GLU A 97 3.58 -3.12 13.30
N ILE A 98 3.86 -4.41 13.31
CA ILE A 98 3.35 -5.35 14.32
C ILE A 98 4.50 -5.61 15.29
N LEU A 99 4.26 -5.28 16.56
CA LEU A 99 5.23 -5.40 17.63
C LEU A 99 5.24 -6.82 18.20
N THR A 100 6.43 -7.39 18.42
CA THR A 100 6.59 -8.60 19.25
C THR A 100 6.68 -8.22 20.71
N GLU A 101 6.22 -9.10 21.60
CA GLU A 101 6.29 -8.89 23.05
C GLU A 101 7.74 -8.65 23.52
N ASN A 102 8.72 -9.24 22.84
CA ASN A 102 10.15 -9.12 23.13
C ASN A 102 10.70 -7.69 23.02
N CYS A 103 10.04 -6.80 22.26
CA CYS A 103 10.44 -5.40 22.12
C CYS A 103 9.81 -4.47 23.17
N THR A 104 8.77 -4.93 23.88
CA THR A 104 7.96 -4.09 24.78
C THR A 104 8.45 -4.08 26.23
N LYS A 105 9.31 -5.04 26.61
CA LYS A 105 9.88 -5.10 27.96
C LYS A 105 11.10 -4.20 28.03
N GLN A 106 10.89 -2.96 28.47
CA GLN A 106 11.93 -2.01 28.89
C GLN A 106 12.68 -2.50 30.15
N SER A 107 13.18 -3.73 30.19
CA SER A 107 14.14 -4.10 31.22
C SER A 107 15.49 -3.54 30.80
N GLU A 108 15.95 -2.51 31.51
CA GLU A 108 17.21 -1.76 31.31
C GLU A 108 18.50 -2.62 31.33
N ALA A 109 18.41 -3.94 31.36
CA ALA A 109 19.52 -4.82 31.67
C ALA A 109 19.97 -5.76 30.54
N GLU A 110 19.23 -5.93 29.44
CA GLU A 110 19.65 -6.88 28.38
C GLU A 110 19.45 -6.29 26.99
N GLN A 111 20.54 -6.28 26.19
CA GLN A 111 20.51 -6.09 24.74
C GLN A 111 19.78 -7.27 24.09
N THR A 112 18.47 -7.37 24.30
CA THR A 112 17.66 -8.39 23.66
C THR A 112 17.48 -8.03 22.20
N ASN A 113 17.79 -8.97 21.30
CA ASN A 113 17.43 -8.83 19.90
C ASN A 113 15.90 -8.66 19.83
N CYS A 114 15.46 -7.48 19.40
CA CYS A 114 14.06 -7.16 19.21
C CYS A 114 13.70 -7.42 17.74
N GLU A 115 12.49 -7.91 17.50
CA GLU A 115 11.97 -8.19 16.17
C GLU A 115 10.71 -7.39 15.90
N LYS A 116 10.67 -6.73 14.75
CA LYS A 116 9.54 -5.92 14.29
C LYS A 116 9.09 -6.38 12.91
N HIS A 117 7.78 -6.32 12.70
CA HIS A 117 7.16 -6.96 11.55
C HIS A 117 6.37 -5.99 10.70
N TRP A 118 6.54 -6.10 9.38
CA TRP A 118 5.75 -5.40 8.38
C TRP A 118 5.01 -6.40 7.51
N VAL A 119 3.71 -6.19 7.32
CA VAL A 119 2.88 -7.07 6.49
C VAL A 119 2.53 -6.38 5.19
N VAL A 120 2.71 -7.10 4.09
CA VAL A 120 2.31 -6.68 2.76
C VAL A 120 1.25 -7.63 2.24
N GLY A 121 0.05 -7.13 1.97
CA GLY A 121 -1.00 -7.85 1.28
C GLY A 121 -0.78 -7.81 -0.23
N ILE A 122 -1.02 -8.94 -0.89
CA ILE A 122 -0.84 -9.09 -2.34
C ILE A 122 -2.14 -9.56 -2.97
N LEU A 123 -2.54 -8.86 -4.02
CA LEU A 123 -3.59 -9.28 -4.93
C LEU A 123 -2.97 -9.74 -6.25
N PRO A 124 -2.97 -11.04 -6.58
CA PRO A 124 -2.47 -11.51 -7.86
C PRO A 124 -3.39 -11.12 -9.03
N LYS A 125 -2.85 -11.00 -10.24
CA LYS A 125 -3.62 -10.76 -11.48
C LYS A 125 -4.48 -11.95 -11.86
N THR A 126 -3.99 -13.16 -11.61
CA THR A 126 -4.69 -14.42 -11.90
C THR A 126 -4.58 -15.33 -10.68
N THR A 127 -5.71 -15.76 -10.13
CA THR A 127 -5.77 -16.70 -9.00
C THR A 127 -5.31 -18.11 -9.38
N ASN A 128 -5.35 -18.47 -10.67
CA ASN A 128 -5.08 -19.82 -11.18
C ASN A 128 -3.70 -20.00 -11.87
N GLY A 129 -2.81 -19.01 -11.78
CA GLY A 129 -1.48 -19.11 -12.41
C GLY A 129 -0.55 -20.04 -11.63
N GLY A 130 -0.43 -21.31 -12.05
CA GLY A 130 0.32 -22.40 -11.38
C GLY A 130 1.81 -22.17 -11.08
N GLY A 131 2.34 -20.96 -11.25
CA GLY A 131 3.71 -20.59 -10.91
C GLY A 131 3.86 -19.33 -10.06
N PHE A 132 2.79 -18.59 -9.74
CA PHE A 132 2.91 -17.31 -9.01
C PHE A 132 3.61 -17.49 -7.67
N LYS A 133 3.10 -18.40 -6.84
CA LYS A 133 3.61 -18.68 -5.49
C LYS A 133 5.08 -19.08 -5.52
N SER A 134 5.43 -20.03 -6.39
CA SER A 134 6.79 -20.54 -6.56
C SER A 134 7.75 -19.44 -7.02
N LYS A 135 7.32 -18.59 -7.97
CA LYS A 135 8.12 -17.46 -8.46
C LYS A 135 8.31 -16.38 -7.40
N LEU A 136 7.26 -16.05 -6.65
CA LEU A 136 7.33 -15.09 -5.54
C LEU A 136 8.30 -15.60 -4.47
N ARG A 137 8.13 -16.85 -4.02
CA ARG A 137 9.06 -17.48 -3.06
C ARG A 137 10.51 -17.48 -3.56
N ALA A 138 10.73 -17.85 -4.82
CA ALA A 138 12.08 -17.85 -5.41
C ALA A 138 12.70 -16.44 -5.44
N LYS A 139 11.90 -15.40 -5.66
CA LYS A 139 12.37 -14.01 -5.64
C LYS A 139 12.68 -13.52 -4.24
N LEU A 140 11.83 -13.80 -3.26
CA LEU A 140 12.09 -13.47 -1.85
C LEU A 140 13.35 -14.18 -1.34
N LYS A 141 13.59 -15.43 -1.73
CA LYS A 141 14.81 -16.19 -1.41
C LYS A 141 16.10 -15.54 -1.90
N LYS A 142 16.07 -14.78 -3.00
CA LYS A 142 17.24 -14.03 -3.50
C LYS A 142 17.61 -12.86 -2.57
N LYS A 143 16.73 -12.48 -1.64
CA LYS A 143 16.91 -11.40 -0.68
C LYS A 143 17.27 -10.04 -1.31
N ASN A 144 17.02 -9.83 -2.61
CA ASN A 144 17.41 -8.59 -3.29
C ASN A 144 16.81 -7.34 -2.62
N ILE A 145 15.52 -7.38 -2.27
CA ILE A 145 14.86 -6.26 -1.57
C ILE A 145 15.41 -6.10 -0.15
N CYS A 146 15.51 -7.19 0.61
CA CYS A 146 16.06 -7.17 1.96
C CYS A 146 17.48 -6.60 1.98
N ASN A 147 18.34 -7.02 1.05
CA ASN A 147 19.70 -6.55 0.92
C ASN A 147 19.76 -5.07 0.49
N LYS A 148 18.90 -4.64 -0.45
CA LYS A 148 18.80 -3.24 -0.86
C LYS A 148 18.41 -2.36 0.34
N ILE A 149 17.29 -2.69 1.01
CA ILE A 149 16.82 -1.98 2.20
C ILE A 149 17.91 -1.95 3.28
N LEU A 150 18.55 -3.09 3.57
CA LEU A 150 19.60 -3.16 4.58
C LEU A 150 20.78 -2.25 4.23
N ASN A 151 21.30 -2.33 3.01
CA ASN A 151 22.47 -1.56 2.57
C ASN A 151 22.18 -0.05 2.45
N ASP A 152 20.94 0.33 2.18
CA ASP A 152 20.53 1.74 2.12
C ASP A 152 20.37 2.35 3.53
N PHE A 153 20.29 1.51 4.58
CA PHE A 153 20.21 1.98 5.96
C PHE A 153 21.59 2.42 6.48
N LYS A 154 21.61 3.39 7.40
CA LYS A 154 22.83 4.01 7.93
C LYS A 154 23.75 3.03 8.67
N TYR A 155 23.20 1.99 9.30
CA TYR A 155 23.93 1.04 10.15
C TYR A 155 23.61 -0.43 9.78
N PRO A 156 23.96 -0.89 8.57
CA PRO A 156 23.55 -2.20 8.07
C PRO A 156 24.11 -3.36 8.91
N ALA A 157 25.32 -3.22 9.45
CA ALA A 157 26.02 -4.28 10.19
C ALA A 157 25.35 -4.67 11.51
N LEU A 158 24.52 -3.79 12.07
CA LEU A 158 23.83 -4.04 13.34
C LEU A 158 22.45 -4.65 13.16
N MET A 159 21.94 -4.65 11.92
CA MET A 159 20.56 -4.96 11.60
C MET A 159 20.46 -6.22 10.75
N LYS A 160 19.31 -6.89 10.86
CA LYS A 160 18.95 -8.02 10.02
C LYS A 160 17.56 -7.79 9.46
N ILE A 161 17.36 -8.20 8.22
CA ILE A 161 16.05 -8.21 7.59
C ILE A 161 15.88 -9.44 6.73
N HIS A 162 14.73 -10.08 6.86
CA HIS A 162 14.32 -11.17 5.99
C HIS A 162 12.82 -11.05 5.67
N SER A 163 12.39 -11.80 4.66
CA SER A 163 11.02 -11.75 4.17
C SER A 163 10.49 -13.16 3.95
N GLU A 164 9.26 -13.40 4.38
CA GLU A 164 8.58 -14.68 4.23
C GLU A 164 7.28 -14.53 3.46
N TYR A 165 6.96 -15.52 2.62
CA TYR A 165 5.67 -15.57 1.96
C TYR A 165 4.70 -16.43 2.78
N VAL A 166 3.54 -15.86 3.09
CA VAL A 166 2.48 -16.51 3.84
C VAL A 166 1.22 -16.55 2.98
N GLU A 167 0.54 -17.70 2.97
CA GLU A 167 -0.65 -17.93 2.17
C GLU A 167 -1.84 -18.32 3.03
N GLY A 168 -2.94 -17.60 2.86
CA GLY A 168 -4.15 -17.79 3.63
C GLY A 168 -4.10 -17.08 4.97
N ARG A 169 -5.26 -16.57 5.38
CA ARG A 169 -5.43 -15.78 6.61
C ARG A 169 -5.18 -16.60 7.86
N GLU A 170 -5.59 -17.86 7.85
CA GLU A 170 -5.36 -18.81 8.94
C GLU A 170 -3.87 -19.03 9.15
N LYS A 171 -3.09 -19.17 8.06
CA LYS A 171 -1.64 -19.32 8.18
C LYS A 171 -0.96 -18.03 8.59
N LEU A 172 -1.48 -16.87 8.20
CA LEU A 172 -0.98 -15.59 8.72
C LEU A 172 -1.25 -15.45 10.21
N SER A 173 -2.44 -15.85 10.67
CA SER A 173 -2.79 -15.84 12.10
C SER A 173 -1.94 -16.84 12.87
N GLN A 174 -1.81 -18.09 12.39
CA GLN A 174 -0.90 -19.09 12.96
C GLN A 174 0.56 -18.65 12.90
N TRP A 175 0.96 -17.89 11.88
CA TRP A 175 2.31 -17.34 11.81
C TRP A 175 2.50 -16.29 12.92
N PHE A 176 1.50 -15.48 13.23
CA PHE A 176 1.53 -14.65 14.44
C PHE A 176 1.52 -15.52 15.70
N ASP A 177 0.60 -16.47 15.86
CA ASP A 177 0.50 -17.30 17.08
C ASP A 177 1.74 -18.20 17.32
N ALA A 178 2.50 -18.54 16.28
CA ALA A 178 3.71 -19.38 16.38
C ALA A 178 4.98 -18.57 16.62
N ASN A 179 4.98 -17.27 16.31
CA ASN A 179 6.15 -16.39 16.44
C ASN A 179 5.98 -15.33 17.54
N PHE A 180 4.86 -15.34 18.26
CA PHE A 180 4.45 -14.41 19.32
C PHE A 180 3.74 -15.19 20.43
#